data_AF-A0A529HLR1-F1
#
_entry.id   AF-A0A529HLR1-F1
#
_cell.length_a   1.000
_cell.length_b   1.000
_cell.length_c   1.000
_cell.angle_alpha   90.00
_cell.angle_beta   90.00
_cell.angle_gamma   90.00
#
_symmetry.space_group_name_H-M   'P 1'
#
loop_
_entity.id
_entity.type
_entity.pdbx_description
1 polymer ?
#
loop_
_entity_poly.entity_id
_entity_poly.type
_entity_poly.pdbx_seq_one_letter_code
_entity_poly.pdbx_strand_id
1 'polypeptide(L)'
;PWTIHRLTYRRTNHDNIHVRGYNEEGTTTTPFDMTVLNGLDRYHLVLGVLDRLAEPTGAHIGLRQAMEGKLLEHHAYIRTHGQDMPEIIEWKWEQ
;
A
#
# COMPACT_ATOMS: atom_id res chain seq x y z
N PRO A 1 -1.34 -8.65 -11.46
CA PRO A 1 -2.66 -8.93 -10.81
C PRO A 1 -3.53 -9.98 -11.52
N TRP A 2 -3.55 -9.98 -12.86
CA TRP A 2 -4.46 -10.80 -13.68
C TRP A 2 -4.34 -12.33 -13.47
N THR A 3 -3.14 -12.83 -13.17
CA THR A 3 -2.91 -14.26 -12.90
C THR A 3 -3.77 -14.78 -11.76
N ILE A 4 -3.82 -14.07 -10.63
CA ILE A 4 -4.60 -14.51 -9.47
C ILE A 4 -6.09 -14.52 -9.79
N HIS A 5 -6.63 -13.48 -10.43
CA HIS A 5 -8.02 -13.46 -10.87
C HIS A 5 -8.37 -14.66 -11.78
N ARG A 6 -7.46 -15.04 -12.69
CA ARG A 6 -7.67 -16.23 -13.54
C ARG A 6 -7.60 -17.55 -12.80
N LEU A 7 -6.82 -17.64 -11.73
CA LEU A 7 -6.75 -18.85 -10.92
C LEU A 7 -7.99 -18.97 -10.01
N THR A 8 -8.59 -17.85 -9.62
CA THR A 8 -9.70 -17.82 -8.66
C THR A 8 -11.08 -17.63 -9.29
N TYR A 9 -11.22 -17.36 -10.59
CA TYR A 9 -12.52 -17.02 -11.23
C TYR A 9 -13.66 -18.04 -11.07
N ARG A 10 -13.39 -19.29 -10.66
CA ARG A 10 -14.42 -20.31 -10.36
C ARG A 10 -14.53 -20.64 -8.87
N ARG A 11 -13.83 -19.92 -8.01
CA ARG A 11 -13.83 -20.14 -6.57
C ARG A 11 -14.93 -19.29 -5.94
N THR A 12 -15.63 -19.85 -4.96
CA THR A 12 -16.57 -19.09 -4.13
C THR A 12 -15.89 -17.83 -3.61
N ASN A 13 -16.62 -16.70 -3.62
CA ASN A 13 -16.15 -15.40 -3.14
C ASN A 13 -15.10 -14.68 -4.03
N HIS A 14 -14.86 -15.12 -5.26
CA HIS A 14 -13.85 -14.50 -6.13
C HIS A 14 -14.12 -13.02 -6.45
N ASP A 15 -15.38 -12.60 -6.45
CA ASP A 15 -15.78 -11.19 -6.69
C ASP A 15 -15.27 -10.25 -5.60
N ASN A 16 -15.04 -10.77 -4.38
CA ASN A 16 -14.51 -10.01 -3.25
C ASN A 16 -12.98 -10.08 -3.12
N ILE A 17 -12.30 -10.69 -4.10
CA ILE A 17 -10.83 -10.76 -4.11
C ILE A 17 -10.29 -9.51 -4.81
N HIS A 18 -9.47 -8.74 -4.09
CA HIS A 18 -8.76 -7.60 -4.64
C HIS A 18 -7.27 -7.85 -4.63
N VAL A 19 -6.71 -8.00 -5.82
CA VAL A 19 -5.31 -8.36 -6.00
C VAL A 19 -4.49 -7.12 -6.27
N ARG A 20 -3.52 -6.85 -5.40
CA ARG A 20 -2.41 -5.94 -5.69
C ARG A 20 -1.20 -6.78 -6.11
N GLY A 21 -0.46 -6.31 -7.10
CA GLY A 21 0.75 -6.97 -7.57
C GLY A 21 1.65 -5.98 -8.28
N TYR A 22 2.76 -6.47 -8.79
CA TYR A 22 3.65 -5.66 -9.61
C TYR A 22 2.89 -5.09 -10.83
N ASN A 23 3.09 -3.79 -11.07
CA ASN A 23 2.46 -2.99 -12.13
C ASN A 23 3.49 -2.48 -13.15
N GLU A 24 4.69 -3.09 -13.20
CA GLU A 24 5.76 -2.69 -14.13
C GLU A 24 6.37 -1.30 -13.83
N GLU A 25 6.12 -0.77 -12.64
CA GLU A 25 6.69 0.49 -12.18
C GLU A 25 7.97 0.22 -11.38
N GLY A 26 9.05 0.91 -11.74
CA GLY A 26 10.34 0.73 -11.08
C GLY A 26 11.45 1.61 -11.63
N THR A 27 12.37 1.97 -10.74
CA THR A 27 13.62 2.67 -11.08
C THR A 27 14.68 2.34 -10.03
N THR A 28 15.89 2.87 -10.16
CA THR A 28 16.90 2.80 -9.10
C THR A 28 16.43 3.67 -7.92
N THR A 29 15.82 3.05 -6.92
CA THR A 29 15.28 3.70 -5.73
C THR A 29 15.41 2.78 -4.50
N THR A 30 14.89 3.21 -3.35
CA THR A 30 14.94 2.45 -2.10
C THR A 30 13.99 1.25 -2.11
N PRO A 31 14.26 0.19 -1.31
CA PRO A 31 13.43 -1.02 -1.32
C PRO A 31 11.95 -0.76 -1.02
N PHE A 32 11.61 0.09 -0.05
CA PHE A 32 10.21 0.40 0.24
C PHE A 32 9.59 1.28 -0.84
N ASP A 33 10.33 2.23 -1.42
CA ASP A 33 9.82 3.04 -2.53
C ASP A 33 9.44 2.20 -3.75
N MET A 34 10.18 1.13 -4.05
CA MET A 34 9.78 0.15 -5.07
C MET A 34 8.39 -0.45 -4.80
N THR A 35 8.00 -0.64 -3.55
CA THR A 35 6.66 -1.10 -3.18
C THR A 35 5.62 0.01 -3.30
N VAL A 36 5.99 1.26 -2.98
CA VAL A 36 5.13 2.44 -3.12
C VAL A 36 4.77 2.69 -4.58
N LEU A 37 5.75 2.62 -5.49
CA LEU A 37 5.54 2.78 -6.93
C LEU A 37 4.53 1.76 -7.50
N ASN A 38 4.47 0.57 -6.89
CA ASN A 38 3.55 -0.49 -7.29
C ASN A 38 2.24 -0.51 -6.47
N GLY A 39 2.07 0.41 -5.51
CA GLY A 39 0.93 0.44 -4.59
C GLY A 39 0.81 -0.84 -3.75
N LEU A 40 1.95 -1.43 -3.39
CA LEU A 40 2.09 -2.65 -2.59
C LEU A 40 2.49 -2.36 -1.14
N ASP A 41 2.85 -1.12 -0.84
CA ASP A 41 3.26 -0.72 0.50
C ASP A 41 2.08 -0.70 1.49
N ARG A 42 2.45 -0.68 2.78
CA ARG A 42 1.50 -0.70 3.88
C ARG A 42 0.49 0.44 3.85
N TYR A 43 0.83 1.63 3.35
CA TYR A 43 -0.09 2.77 3.32
C TYR A 43 -1.15 2.58 2.24
N HIS A 44 -0.74 2.20 1.02
CA HIS A 44 -1.69 1.87 -0.05
C HIS A 44 -2.58 0.67 0.28
N LEU A 45 -2.07 -0.32 1.02
CA LEU A 45 -2.88 -1.43 1.51
C LEU A 45 -3.97 -0.96 2.49
N VAL A 46 -3.64 -0.08 3.44
CA VAL A 46 -4.63 0.52 4.35
C VAL A 46 -5.68 1.31 3.56
N LEU A 47 -5.26 2.17 2.63
CA LEU A 47 -6.17 2.93 1.77
C LEU A 47 -7.10 2.00 0.97
N GLY A 48 -6.55 0.92 0.42
CA GLY A 48 -7.32 -0.09 -0.30
C GLY A 48 -8.38 -0.78 0.56
N VAL A 49 -8.10 -1.04 1.84
CA VAL A 49 -9.10 -1.55 2.79
C VAL A 49 -10.18 -0.50 3.03
N LEU A 50 -9.79 0.75 3.29
CA LEU A 50 -10.73 1.85 3.56
C LEU A 50 -11.70 2.09 2.40
N ASP A 51 -11.25 1.98 1.15
CA ASP A 51 -12.09 2.15 -0.04
C ASP A 51 -13.23 1.11 -0.15
N ARG A 52 -13.16 0.01 0.60
CA ARG A 52 -14.06 -1.15 0.47
C ARG A 52 -15.00 -1.33 1.65
N LEU A 53 -14.92 -0.46 2.66
CA LEU A 53 -15.83 -0.47 3.79
C LEU A 53 -17.14 0.24 3.39
N ALA A 54 -18.27 -0.40 3.69
CA ALA A 54 -19.59 0.04 3.23
C ALA A 54 -20.03 1.40 3.82
N GLU A 55 -19.54 1.77 5.00
CA GLU A 55 -19.90 3.03 5.68
C GLU A 55 -18.67 3.74 6.27
N PRO A 56 -18.14 4.76 5.58
CA PRO A 56 -17.02 5.53 6.09
C PRO A 56 -17.47 6.44 7.24
N THR A 57 -17.00 6.14 8.44
CA THR A 57 -17.13 7.01 9.62
C THR A 57 -16.07 8.13 9.60
N GLY A 58 -16.19 9.15 10.47
CA GLY A 58 -15.19 10.22 10.57
C GLY A 58 -13.76 9.72 10.85
N ALA A 59 -13.61 8.59 11.56
CA ALA A 59 -12.31 7.95 11.76
C ALA A 59 -11.65 7.47 10.45
N HIS A 60 -12.43 7.08 9.45
CA HIS A 60 -11.92 6.65 8.14
C HIS A 60 -11.27 7.82 7.40
N ILE A 61 -11.87 9.02 7.49
CA ILE A 61 -11.35 10.24 6.87
C ILE A 61 -10.00 10.61 7.48
N GLY A 62 -9.92 10.62 8.83
CA GLY A 62 -8.67 10.93 9.53
C GLY A 62 -7.56 9.92 9.21
N LEU A 63 -7.88 8.63 9.17
CA LEU A 63 -6.90 7.59 8.82
C LEU A 63 -6.44 7.70 7.36
N ARG A 64 -7.35 7.95 6.42
CA ARG A 64 -7.00 8.20 5.01
C ARG A 64 -6.01 9.36 4.88
N GLN A 65 -6.34 10.50 5.49
CA GLN A 65 -5.48 11.69 5.45
C GLN A 65 -4.10 11.41 6.06
N ALA A 66 -4.04 10.63 7.15
CA ALA A 66 -2.77 10.22 7.73
C ALA A 66 -1.94 9.36 6.77
N MET A 67 -2.56 8.39 6.09
CA MET A 67 -1.85 7.53 5.13
C MET A 67 -1.37 8.30 3.89
N GLU A 68 -2.20 9.21 3.36
CA GLU A 68 -1.81 10.11 2.27
C GLU A 68 -0.67 11.05 2.68
N GLY A 69 -0.72 11.57 3.91
CA GLY A 69 0.36 12.34 4.51
C GLY A 69 1.66 11.55 4.61
N LYS A 70 1.61 10.27 4.99
CA LYS A 70 2.78 9.38 5.03
C LYS A 70 3.40 9.12 3.66
N LEU A 71 2.59 9.00 2.62
CA LEU A 71 3.09 8.89 1.25
C LEU A 71 3.83 10.15 0.79
N LEU A 72 3.32 11.33 1.14
CA LEU A 72 3.99 12.61 0.88
C LEU A 72 5.31 12.74 1.66
N GLU A 73 5.29 12.38 2.94
CA GLU A 73 6.48 12.37 3.81
C GLU A 73 7.56 11.44 3.25
N HIS A 74 7.19 10.20 2.91
CA HIS A 74 8.06 9.21 2.28
C HIS A 74 8.73 9.77 1.02
N HIS A 75 7.93 10.33 0.10
CA HIS A 75 8.40 10.87 -1.17
C HIS A 75 9.45 11.99 -0.98
N ALA A 76 9.26 12.85 0.03
CA ALA A 76 10.22 13.89 0.38
C ALA A 76 11.47 13.31 1.07
N TYR A 77 11.29 12.35 1.98
CA TYR A 77 12.35 11.75 2.78
C TYR A 77 13.37 11.01 1.91
N ILE A 78 12.93 10.13 1.00
CA ILE A 78 13.85 9.34 0.16
C ILE A 78 14.69 10.22 -0.77
N ARG A 79 14.14 11.33 -1.27
CA ARG A 79 14.86 12.28 -2.14
C ARG A 79 15.93 13.05 -1.39
N THR A 80 15.68 13.28 -0.10
CA THR A 80 16.57 14.06 0.75
C THR A 80 17.67 13.18 1.34
N HIS A 81 17.35 11.94 1.73
CA HIS A 81 18.24 11.06 2.51
C HIS A 81 18.77 9.85 1.74
N GLY A 82 18.16 9.46 0.63
CA GLY A 82 18.56 8.29 -0.16
C GLY A 82 18.31 6.94 0.52
N GLN A 83 17.52 6.92 1.60
CA GLN A 83 17.14 5.72 2.34
C GLN A 83 15.67 5.80 2.77
N ASP A 84 15.10 4.64 3.10
CA ASP A 84 13.72 4.57 3.60
C ASP A 84 13.57 5.25 4.97
N MET A 85 12.35 5.66 5.30
CA MET A 85 12.07 6.33 6.58
C MET A 85 12.41 5.41 7.76
N PRO A 86 12.87 5.95 8.92
CA PRO A 86 13.17 5.16 10.11
C PRO A 86 11.99 4.29 10.55
N GLU A 87 10.76 4.81 10.45
CA GLU A 87 9.54 4.06 10.79
C GLU A 87 9.31 2.82 9.91
N ILE A 88 9.91 2.76 8.72
CA ILE A 88 9.85 1.60 7.84
C ILE A 88 10.96 0.61 8.20
N ILE A 89 12.19 1.11 8.37
CA ILE A 89 13.40 0.30 8.62
C ILE A 89 13.35 -0.34 10.02
N GLU A 90 12.90 0.41 11.02
CA GLU A 90 12.90 -0.01 12.42
C GLU A 90 11.62 -0.77 12.82
N TRP A 91 10.66 -0.89 11.90
CA TRP A 91 9.39 -1.55 12.17
C TRP A 91 9.57 -3.03 12.50
N LYS A 92 8.90 -3.47 13.57
CA LYS A 92 8.85 -4.87 14.00
C LYS A 92 7.43 -5.22 14.37
N TRP A 93 7.08 -6.49 14.19
CA TRP A 93 5.82 -7.02 14.71
C TRP A 93 5.91 -7.11 16.24
N GLU A 94 4.93 -6.54 16.95
CA GLU A 94 4.78 -6.70 18.38
C GLU A 94 4.21 -8.10 18.67
N GLN A 95 4.83 -8.84 19.59
CA GLN A 95 4.41 -10.18 20.00
C GLN A 95 3.40 -10.13 21.14
#